data_AF-A0A6B3GA20-F1
#
_entry.id   AF-A0A6B3GA20-F1
#
_cell.length_a   1.000
_cell.length_b   1.000
_cell.length_c   1.000
_cell.angle_alpha   90.00
_cell.angle_beta   90.00
_cell.angle_gamma   90.00
#
_symmetry.space_group_name_H-M   'P 1'
#
loop_
_entity.id
_entity.type
_entity.pdbx_description
1 polymer ?
#
loop_
_entity_poly.entity_id
_entity_poly.type
_entity_poly.pdbx_seq_one_letter_code
_entity_poly.pdbx_strand_id
1 'polypeptide(L)'
;TNDVQQVQMLVLLAFTLMVSAPIMCVGGIIMALGLDVPLSAVLLAVVPVLGVSVGLIVRRMGPLFRTMQERLDGVNRVLREQITGNRVIRAFVRDGYEEKRFRHANTELTDVSVATGRLMALMFPTVMTVVNLSSIAVVWFGAHRIDSGGMQIGALTAFLAYLMQIVMAVMMATFMFM
;
A
#
# COMPACT_ATOMS: atom_id res chain seq x y z
N THR A 1 -23.01 -6.98 -17.30
CA THR A 1 -23.33 -5.71 -16.62
C THR A 1 -22.32 -5.40 -15.53
N ASN A 2 -21.97 -6.35 -14.64
CA ASN A 2 -20.95 -6.17 -13.60
C ASN A 2 -19.54 -5.88 -14.17
N ASP A 3 -19.09 -6.61 -15.20
CA ASP A 3 -17.76 -6.38 -15.80
C ASP A 3 -17.60 -4.98 -16.40
N VAL A 4 -18.67 -4.42 -16.98
CA VAL A 4 -18.68 -3.04 -17.50
C VAL A 4 -18.50 -2.05 -16.36
N GLN A 5 -19.17 -2.26 -15.22
CA GLN A 5 -19.02 -1.42 -14.04
C GLN A 5 -17.61 -1.55 -13.42
N GLN A 6 -17.03 -2.76 -13.40
CA GLN A 6 -15.67 -3.00 -12.91
C GLN A 6 -14.63 -2.29 -13.77
N VAL A 7 -14.72 -2.42 -15.10
CA VAL A 7 -13.84 -1.72 -16.04
C VAL A 7 -14.03 -0.21 -15.92
N GLN A 8 -15.27 0.29 -15.82
CA GLN A 8 -15.53 1.71 -15.62
C GLN A 8 -14.90 2.23 -14.32
N MET A 9 -15.05 1.52 -13.21
CA MET A 9 -14.46 1.88 -11.92
C MET A 9 -12.94 1.84 -11.95
N LEU A 10 -12.35 0.83 -12.59
CA LEU A 10 -10.90 0.73 -12.77
C LEU A 10 -10.38 1.93 -13.57
N VAL A 11 -11.00 2.24 -14.69
CA VAL A 11 -10.64 3.37 -15.55
C VAL A 11 -10.75 4.69 -14.78
N LEU A 12 -11.88 4.91 -14.10
CA LEU A 12 -12.11 6.13 -13.32
C LEU A 12 -11.08 6.28 -12.21
N LEU A 13 -10.86 5.23 -11.40
CA LEU A 13 -9.86 5.24 -10.34
C LEU A 13 -8.45 5.46 -10.89
N ALA A 14 -8.05 4.72 -11.93
CA ALA A 14 -6.71 4.83 -12.51
C ALA A 14 -6.44 6.24 -13.04
N PHE A 15 -7.34 6.81 -13.85
CA PHE A 15 -7.16 8.16 -14.38
C PHE A 15 -7.20 9.22 -13.28
N THR A 16 -8.11 9.11 -12.31
CA THR A 16 -8.15 10.04 -11.18
C THR A 16 -6.85 9.99 -10.37
N LEU A 17 -6.35 8.81 -10.02
CA LEU A 17 -5.11 8.66 -9.25
C LEU A 17 -3.88 9.12 -10.03
N MET A 18 -3.78 8.77 -11.32
CA MET A 18 -2.68 9.18 -12.20
C MET A 18 -2.55 10.69 -12.34
N VAL A 19 -3.68 11.43 -12.29
CA VAL A 19 -3.67 12.89 -12.39
C VAL A 19 -3.52 13.52 -11.01
N SER A 20 -4.32 13.09 -10.03
CA SER A 20 -4.37 13.74 -8.71
C SER A 20 -3.14 13.47 -7.86
N ALA A 21 -2.55 12.28 -7.89
CA ALA A 21 -1.40 11.97 -7.03
C ALA A 21 -0.15 12.79 -7.40
N PRO A 22 0.28 12.91 -8.67
CA PRO A 22 1.39 13.77 -9.03
C PRO A 22 1.12 15.24 -8.75
N ILE A 23 -0.09 15.73 -9.03
CA ILE A 23 -0.47 17.13 -8.76
C ILE A 23 -0.40 17.43 -7.26
N MET A 24 -0.93 16.55 -6.41
CA MET A 24 -0.87 16.74 -4.95
C MET A 24 0.55 16.63 -4.41
N CYS A 25 1.36 15.71 -4.93
CA CYS A 25 2.74 15.53 -4.48
C CYS A 25 3.60 16.75 -4.87
N VAL A 26 3.58 17.13 -6.15
CA VAL A 26 4.34 18.28 -6.66
C VAL A 26 3.81 19.59 -6.09
N GLY A 27 2.49 19.79 -6.09
CA GLY A 27 1.84 20.98 -5.54
C GLY A 27 2.09 21.15 -4.05
N GLY A 28 1.99 20.07 -3.27
CA GLY A 28 2.29 20.09 -1.84
C GLY A 28 3.75 20.47 -1.56
N ILE A 29 4.71 19.91 -2.32
CA ILE A 29 6.13 20.23 -2.18
C ILE A 29 6.42 21.69 -2.55
N ILE A 30 5.87 22.19 -3.67
CA ILE A 30 6.08 23.58 -4.11
C ILE A 30 5.48 24.57 -3.10
N MET A 31 4.25 24.33 -2.65
CA MET A 31 3.58 25.21 -1.68
C MET A 31 4.29 25.22 -0.32
N ALA A 32 4.81 24.06 0.12
CA ALA A 32 5.64 23.96 1.31
C ALA A 32 6.94 24.77 1.19
N LEU A 33 7.66 24.62 0.06
CA LEU A 33 8.90 25.38 -0.22
C LEU A 33 8.69 26.89 -0.22
N GLY A 34 7.50 27.35 -0.63
CA GLY A 34 7.13 28.77 -0.67
C GLY A 34 6.79 29.38 0.69
N LEU A 35 6.55 28.58 1.74
CA LEU A 35 6.22 29.09 3.08
C LEU A 35 7.46 29.45 3.88
N ASP A 36 8.38 28.50 4.05
CA ASP A 36 9.59 28.71 4.85
C ASP A 36 10.69 27.70 4.49
N VAL A 37 11.84 28.21 4.03
CA VAL A 37 12.97 27.42 3.52
C VAL A 37 13.50 26.36 4.50
N PRO A 38 13.68 26.63 5.81
CA PRO A 38 14.22 25.62 6.72
C PRO A 38 13.17 24.66 7.28
N LEU A 39 11.88 25.04 7.36
CA LEU A 39 10.84 24.04 7.67
C LEU A 39 10.66 23.08 6.49
N SER A 40 10.86 23.56 5.27
CA SER A 40 10.84 22.76 4.05
C SER A 40 11.96 21.71 4.00
N ALA A 41 13.08 21.93 4.69
CA ALA A 41 14.13 20.92 4.81
C ALA A 41 13.66 19.66 5.55
N VAL A 42 12.76 19.80 6.53
CA VAL A 42 12.13 18.67 7.23
C VAL A 42 11.29 17.86 6.22
N LEU A 43 10.48 18.53 5.42
CA LEU A 43 9.67 17.89 4.37
C LEU A 43 10.52 17.19 3.31
N LEU A 44 11.64 17.82 2.92
CA LEU A 44 12.59 17.25 1.97
C LEU A 44 13.26 15.97 2.51
N ALA A 45 13.32 15.79 3.83
CA ALA A 45 13.76 14.54 4.46
C ALA A 45 12.61 13.53 4.61
N VAL A 46 11.41 13.97 4.97
CA VAL A 46 10.24 13.11 5.20
C VAL A 46 9.77 12.42 3.92
N VAL A 47 9.72 13.15 2.79
CA VAL A 47 9.23 12.61 1.52
C VAL A 47 10.06 11.41 1.04
N PRO A 48 11.40 11.48 0.98
CA PRO A 48 12.23 10.31 0.68
C PRO A 48 12.08 9.18 1.69
N VAL A 49 12.01 9.47 2.99
CA VAL A 49 11.85 8.44 4.04
C VAL A 49 10.53 7.68 3.85
N LEU A 50 9.44 8.40 3.58
CA LEU A 50 8.14 7.81 3.31
C LEU A 50 8.14 7.02 2.00
N GLY A 51 8.71 7.57 0.92
CA GLY A 51 8.83 6.89 -0.36
C GLY A 51 9.67 5.60 -0.29
N VAL A 52 10.79 5.62 0.45
CA VAL A 52 11.64 4.45 0.65
C VAL A 52 10.96 3.40 1.51
N SER A 53 10.39 3.78 2.65
CA SER A 53 9.71 2.84 3.55
C SER A 53 8.55 2.11 2.86
N VAL A 54 7.68 2.86 2.17
CA VAL A 54 6.56 2.29 1.42
C VAL A 54 7.06 1.51 0.20
N GLY A 55 8.04 2.04 -0.54
CA GLY A 55 8.62 1.37 -1.70
C GLY A 55 9.27 0.03 -1.38
N LEU A 56 9.91 -0.10 -0.21
CA LEU A 56 10.46 -1.37 0.28
C LEU A 56 9.36 -2.40 0.57
N ILE A 57 8.24 -1.98 1.16
CA ILE A 57 7.09 -2.86 1.39
C ILE A 57 6.56 -3.34 0.03
N VAL A 58 6.21 -2.43 -0.88
CA VAL A 58 5.66 -2.77 -2.21
C VAL A 58 6.59 -3.68 -3.01
N ARG A 59 7.90 -3.37 -3.04
CA ARG A 59 8.89 -4.19 -3.74
C ARG A 59 8.91 -5.62 -3.23
N ARG A 60 8.67 -5.84 -1.92
CA ARG A 60 8.59 -7.18 -1.33
C ARG A 60 7.23 -7.84 -1.54
N MET A 61 6.16 -7.06 -1.67
CA MET A 61 4.81 -7.54 -1.96
C MET A 61 4.65 -8.10 -3.38
N GLY A 62 5.21 -7.43 -4.39
CA GLY A 62 5.11 -7.85 -5.80
C GLY A 62 5.42 -9.33 -6.07
N PRO A 63 6.57 -9.88 -5.65
CA PRO A 63 6.88 -11.30 -5.86
C PRO A 63 5.96 -12.23 -5.06
N LEU A 64 5.53 -11.85 -3.85
CA LEU A 64 4.60 -12.65 -3.05
C LEU A 64 3.21 -12.74 -3.67
N PHE A 65 2.72 -11.66 -4.28
CA PHE A 65 1.46 -11.69 -5.04
C PHE A 65 1.52 -12.64 -6.23
N ARG A 66 2.64 -12.65 -6.97
CA ARG A 66 2.85 -13.63 -8.05
C ARG A 66 2.83 -15.06 -7.53
N THR A 67 3.59 -15.35 -6.47
CA THR A 67 3.57 -16.69 -5.86
C THR A 67 2.18 -17.06 -5.34
N MET A 68 1.44 -16.12 -4.76
CA MET A 68 0.07 -16.34 -4.29
C MET A 68 -0.86 -16.75 -5.45
N GLN A 69 -0.76 -16.08 -6.60
CA GLN A 69 -1.51 -16.44 -7.81
C GLN A 69 -1.16 -17.86 -8.30
N GLU A 70 0.13 -18.20 -8.38
CA GLU A 70 0.56 -19.55 -8.77
C GLU A 70 0.03 -20.65 -7.82
N ARG A 71 0.04 -20.40 -6.51
CA ARG A 71 -0.51 -21.35 -5.52
C ARG A 71 -2.03 -21.46 -5.63
N LEU A 72 -2.72 -20.35 -5.91
CA LEU A 72 -4.16 -20.35 -6.12
C LEU A 72 -4.56 -21.15 -7.37
N ASP A 73 -3.79 -21.03 -8.46
CA ASP A 73 -3.97 -21.86 -9.66
C ASP A 73 -3.72 -23.34 -9.36
N GLY A 74 -2.72 -23.66 -8.54
CA GLY A 74 -2.45 -25.01 -8.07
C GLY A 74 -3.62 -25.63 -7.30
N VAL A 75 -4.19 -24.89 -6.35
CA VAL A 75 -5.38 -25.32 -5.59
C VAL A 75 -6.57 -25.52 -6.53
N ASN A 76 -6.82 -24.57 -7.44
CA ASN A 76 -7.90 -24.66 -8.43
C ASN A 76 -7.74 -25.89 -9.34
N ARG A 77 -6.52 -26.25 -9.72
CA ARG A 77 -6.24 -27.44 -10.51
C ARG A 77 -6.60 -28.72 -9.74
N VAL A 78 -6.13 -28.85 -8.49
CA VAL A 78 -6.45 -30.03 -7.64
C VAL A 78 -7.95 -30.14 -7.42
N LEU A 79 -8.63 -29.03 -7.14
CA LEU A 79 -10.08 -28.99 -6.96
C LEU A 79 -10.80 -29.47 -8.23
N ARG A 80 -10.40 -28.98 -9.41
CA ARG A 80 -11.00 -29.37 -10.69
C ARG A 80 -10.81 -30.85 -10.99
N GLU A 81 -9.59 -31.37 -10.80
CA GLU A 81 -9.29 -32.80 -10.96
C GLU A 81 -10.15 -33.67 -10.04
N GLN A 82 -10.33 -33.26 -8.78
CA GLN A 82 -11.18 -33.98 -7.83
C GLN A 82 -12.66 -33.98 -8.23
N ILE A 83 -13.19 -32.84 -8.65
CA ILE A 83 -14.60 -32.72 -9.07
C ILE A 83 -14.86 -33.58 -10.32
N THR A 84 -14.01 -33.48 -11.34
CA THR A 84 -14.16 -34.26 -12.58
C THR A 84 -13.89 -35.75 -12.36
N GLY A 85 -12.92 -36.08 -11.50
CA GLY A 85 -12.48 -37.45 -11.20
C GLY A 85 -13.23 -38.15 -10.05
N ASN A 86 -14.24 -37.53 -9.44
CA ASN A 86 -14.91 -38.02 -8.23
C ASN A 86 -15.36 -39.50 -8.32
N ARG A 87 -15.91 -39.92 -9.47
CA ARG A 87 -16.32 -41.32 -9.68
C ARG A 87 -15.14 -42.29 -9.59
N VAL A 88 -13.99 -41.91 -10.15
CA VAL A 88 -12.76 -42.71 -10.13
C VAL A 88 -12.17 -42.75 -8.71
N ILE A 89 -12.12 -41.60 -8.03
CA ILE A 89 -11.61 -41.50 -6.66
C ILE A 89 -12.39 -42.44 -5.72
N ARG A 90 -13.73 -42.43 -5.83
CA ARG A 90 -14.59 -43.33 -5.04
C ARG A 90 -14.47 -44.80 -5.44
N ALA A 91 -14.35 -45.10 -6.74
CA ALA A 91 -14.15 -46.46 -7.21
C ALA A 91 -12.86 -47.11 -6.67
N PHE A 92 -11.82 -46.31 -6.43
CA PHE A 92 -10.54 -46.76 -5.88
C PHE A 92 -10.35 -46.45 -4.37
N VAL A 93 -11.38 -45.92 -3.69
CA VAL A 93 -11.33 -45.56 -2.26
C VAL A 93 -10.14 -44.63 -1.93
N ARG A 94 -9.92 -43.63 -2.77
CA ARG A 94 -8.77 -42.71 -2.68
C ARG A 94 -9.06 -41.36 -2.02
N ASP A 95 -10.21 -41.21 -1.36
CA ASP A 95 -10.63 -39.94 -0.74
C ASP A 95 -9.57 -39.35 0.20
N GLY A 96 -9.02 -40.15 1.12
CA GLY A 96 -8.00 -39.67 2.07
C GLY A 96 -6.65 -39.28 1.42
N TYR A 97 -6.32 -39.86 0.26
CA TYR A 97 -5.13 -39.46 -0.51
C TYR A 97 -5.34 -38.08 -1.14
N GLU A 98 -6.49 -37.89 -1.77
CA GLU A 98 -6.88 -36.62 -2.40
C GLU A 98 -7.09 -35.50 -1.38
N GLU A 99 -7.60 -35.82 -0.19
CA GLU A 99 -7.71 -34.87 0.92
C GLU A 99 -6.33 -34.36 1.38
N LYS A 100 -5.34 -35.26 1.51
CA LYS A 100 -3.95 -34.88 1.84
C LYS A 100 -3.33 -34.02 0.73
N ARG A 101 -3.57 -34.37 -0.54
CA ARG A 101 -3.09 -33.60 -1.70
C ARG A 101 -3.68 -32.19 -1.73
N PHE A 102 -4.99 -32.04 -1.51
CA PHE A 102 -5.65 -30.74 -1.43
C PHE A 102 -5.14 -29.93 -0.24
N ARG A 103 -5.05 -30.54 0.94
CA ARG A 103 -4.55 -29.90 2.15
C ARG A 103 -3.14 -29.36 1.95
N HIS A 104 -2.23 -30.11 1.32
CA HIS A 104 -0.89 -29.64 1.02
C HIS A 104 -0.90 -28.37 0.15
N ALA A 105 -1.62 -28.40 -0.98
CA ALA A 105 -1.75 -27.23 -1.86
C ALA A 105 -2.39 -26.03 -1.14
N ASN A 106 -3.40 -26.26 -0.30
CA ASN A 106 -4.07 -25.22 0.46
C ASN A 106 -3.17 -24.62 1.55
N THR A 107 -2.34 -25.42 2.22
CA THR A 107 -1.37 -24.93 3.20
C THR A 107 -0.34 -24.02 2.53
N GLU A 108 0.20 -24.41 1.38
CA GLU A 108 1.14 -23.55 0.63
C GLU A 108 0.51 -22.21 0.23
N LEU A 109 -0.75 -22.22 -0.23
CA LEU A 109 -1.48 -20.98 -0.51
C LEU A 109 -1.68 -20.15 0.76
N THR A 110 -2.03 -20.79 1.88
CA THR A 110 -2.27 -20.12 3.16
C THR A 110 -1.00 -19.44 3.68
N ASP A 111 0.14 -20.13 3.64
CA ASP A 111 1.41 -19.60 4.13
C ASP A 111 1.83 -18.33 3.38
N VAL A 112 1.69 -18.34 2.04
CA VAL A 112 1.97 -17.17 1.20
C VAL A 112 0.94 -16.06 1.44
N SER A 113 -0.35 -16.41 1.55
CA SER A 113 -1.42 -15.44 1.80
C SER A 113 -1.23 -14.72 3.14
N VAL A 114 -0.83 -15.44 4.20
CA VAL A 114 -0.54 -14.86 5.52
C VAL A 114 0.72 -14.01 5.47
N ALA A 115 1.74 -14.39 4.70
CA ALA A 115 2.93 -13.56 4.51
C ALA A 115 2.59 -12.24 3.78
N THR A 116 1.81 -12.29 2.71
CA THR A 116 1.31 -11.11 1.97
C THR A 116 0.44 -10.24 2.86
N GLY A 117 -0.49 -10.84 3.62
CA GLY A 117 -1.37 -10.15 4.55
C GLY A 117 -0.62 -9.42 5.66
N ARG A 118 0.46 -10.02 6.19
CA ARG A 118 1.34 -9.38 7.18
C ARG A 118 2.04 -8.15 6.61
N LEU A 119 2.48 -8.18 5.36
CA LEU A 119 3.06 -7.01 4.69
C LEU A 119 2.03 -5.90 4.44
N MET A 120 0.81 -6.26 4.01
CA MET A 120 -0.29 -5.29 3.89
C MET A 120 -0.61 -4.64 5.23
N ALA A 121 -0.70 -5.44 6.29
CA ALA A 121 -0.99 -4.95 7.63
C ALA A 121 0.11 -4.02 8.18
N LEU A 122 1.36 -4.18 7.73
CA LEU A 122 2.49 -3.31 8.11
C LEU A 122 2.45 -1.93 7.42
N MET A 123 1.74 -1.80 6.30
CA MET A 123 1.68 -0.56 5.52
C MET A 123 1.12 0.61 6.34
N PHE A 124 -0.04 0.41 6.98
CA PHE A 124 -0.71 1.46 7.74
C PHE A 124 0.08 1.91 8.99
N PRO A 125 0.57 1.00 9.87
CA PRO A 125 1.44 1.38 10.99
C PRO A 125 2.71 2.10 10.56
N THR A 126 3.34 1.69 9.45
CA THR A 126 4.56 2.33 8.94
C THR A 126 4.28 3.78 8.55
N VAL A 127 3.23 4.01 7.75
CA VAL A 127 2.82 5.34 7.30
C VAL A 127 2.42 6.20 8.50
N MET A 128 1.59 5.69 9.40
CA MET A 128 1.20 6.39 10.63
C MET A 128 2.41 6.79 11.47
N THR A 129 3.39 5.90 11.63
CA THR A 129 4.61 6.19 12.37
C THR A 129 5.38 7.33 11.72
N VAL A 130 5.59 7.28 10.40
CA VAL A 130 6.27 8.34 9.66
C VAL A 130 5.53 9.66 9.81
N VAL A 131 4.21 9.69 9.65
CA VAL A 131 3.39 10.90 9.81
C VAL A 131 3.51 11.47 11.21
N ASN A 132 3.37 10.65 12.25
CA ASN A 132 3.45 11.11 13.63
C ASN A 132 4.84 11.68 13.96
N LEU A 133 5.91 10.97 13.59
CA LEU A 133 7.28 11.45 13.77
C LEU A 133 7.53 12.76 13.01
N SER A 134 7.03 12.86 11.78
CA SER A 134 7.13 14.06 10.96
C SER A 134 6.37 15.23 11.57
N SER A 135 5.18 14.97 12.12
CA SER A 135 4.34 15.99 12.76
C SER A 135 5.02 16.52 14.02
N ILE A 136 5.62 15.65 14.84
CA ILE A 136 6.41 16.04 16.02
C ILE A 136 7.58 16.92 15.59
N ALA A 137 8.34 16.52 14.56
CA ALA A 137 9.46 17.31 14.05
C ALA A 137 9.00 18.70 13.55
N VAL A 138 7.94 18.74 12.74
CA VAL A 138 7.38 19.99 12.20
C VAL A 138 6.91 20.92 13.31
N VAL A 139 6.22 20.40 14.33
CA VAL A 139 5.78 21.20 15.48
C VAL A 139 6.95 21.70 16.30
N TRP A 140 7.96 20.85 16.56
CA TRP A 140 9.15 21.23 17.33
C TRP A 140 9.93 22.38 16.69
N PHE A 141 10.28 22.23 15.40
CA PHE A 141 11.00 23.28 14.66
C PHE A 141 10.11 24.50 14.39
N GLY A 142 8.82 24.27 14.14
CA GLY A 142 7.85 25.33 13.89
C GLY A 142 7.60 26.22 15.10
N ALA A 143 7.49 25.63 16.30
CA ALA A 143 7.30 26.37 17.54
C ALA A 143 8.46 27.34 17.82
N HIS A 144 9.71 26.88 17.64
CA HIS A 144 10.90 27.73 17.81
C HIS A 144 10.93 28.92 16.83
N ARG A 145 10.41 28.73 15.61
CA ARG A 145 10.31 29.80 14.61
C ARG A 145 9.18 30.79 14.84
N ILE A 146 8.07 30.31 15.39
CA ILE A 146 6.97 31.17 15.79
C ILE A 146 7.43 32.07 16.93
N ASP A 147 8.15 31.51 17.91
CA ASP A 147 8.70 32.26 19.04
C ASP A 147 9.73 33.32 18.59
N SER A 148 10.57 33.00 17.60
CA SER A 148 11.51 33.95 17.00
C SER A 148 10.85 35.00 16.08
N GLY A 149 9.52 35.02 15.96
CA GLY A 149 8.76 35.90 15.06
C GLY A 149 8.97 35.63 13.56
N GLY A 150 9.66 34.54 13.22
CA GLY A 150 10.03 34.20 11.84
C GLY A 150 8.94 33.46 11.07
N MET A 151 7.87 33.02 11.73
CA MET A 151 6.77 32.28 11.13
C MET A 151 5.45 32.55 11.87
N GLN A 152 4.33 32.61 11.15
CA GLN A 152 3.00 32.68 11.76
C GLN A 152 2.48 31.28 12.12
N ILE A 153 1.66 31.18 13.17
CA ILE A 153 0.98 29.93 13.53
C ILE A 153 0.18 29.34 12.35
N GLY A 154 -0.43 30.19 11.51
CA GLY A 154 -1.16 29.74 10.32
C GLY A 154 -0.28 29.05 9.27
N ALA A 155 1.01 29.40 9.19
CA ALA A 155 1.95 28.72 8.31
C ALA A 155 2.27 27.31 8.83
N LEU A 156 2.38 27.12 10.15
CA LEU A 156 2.57 25.80 10.76
C LEU A 156 1.39 24.86 10.49
N THR A 157 0.15 25.36 10.64
CA THR A 157 -1.05 24.56 10.37
C THR A 157 -1.16 24.21 8.88
N ALA A 158 -0.83 25.14 7.98
CA ALA A 158 -0.74 24.87 6.55
C ALA A 158 0.31 23.80 6.23
N PHE A 159 1.49 23.84 6.87
CA PHE A 159 2.53 22.83 6.71
C PHE A 159 2.07 21.43 7.10
N LEU A 160 1.39 21.29 8.24
CA LEU A 160 0.82 20.01 8.67
C LEU A 160 -0.25 19.50 7.69
N ALA A 161 -1.06 20.41 7.13
CA ALA A 161 -2.04 20.06 6.11
C ALA A 161 -1.37 19.57 4.81
N TYR A 162 -0.32 20.26 4.34
CA TYR A 162 0.44 19.85 3.16
C TYR A 162 1.17 18.52 3.38
N LEU A 163 1.72 18.29 4.58
CA LEU A 163 2.29 16.99 4.96
C LEU A 163 1.26 15.86 4.77
N MET A 164 0.06 16.03 5.30
CA MET A 164 -1.02 15.05 5.14
C MET A 164 -1.41 14.86 3.67
N GLN A 165 -1.46 15.93 2.88
CA GLN A 165 -1.78 15.87 1.46
C GLN A 165 -0.72 15.10 0.66
N ILE A 166 0.56 15.30 0.97
CA ILE A 166 1.69 14.57 0.38
C ILE A 166 1.64 13.08 0.75
N VAL A 167 1.36 12.75 2.01
CA VAL A 167 1.21 11.37 2.47
C VAL A 167 0.09 10.67 1.69
N MET A 168 -1.06 11.32 1.55
CA MET A 168 -2.17 10.80 0.77
C MET A 168 -1.78 10.60 -0.70
N ALA A 169 -1.05 11.55 -1.29
CA ALA A 169 -0.55 11.43 -2.66
C ALA A 169 0.37 10.22 -2.85
N VAL A 170 1.29 9.98 -1.91
CA VAL A 170 2.18 8.81 -1.96
C VAL A 170 1.39 7.52 -1.79
N MET A 171 0.41 7.48 -0.88
CA MET A 171 -0.46 6.32 -0.72
C MET A 171 -1.25 6.01 -2.00
N MET A 172 -1.84 7.04 -2.61
CA MET A 172 -2.55 6.92 -3.89
C MET A 172 -1.65 6.37 -5.00
N ALA A 173 -0.43 6.90 -5.13
CA ALA A 173 0.55 6.41 -6.10
C ALA A 173 0.91 4.94 -5.83
N THR A 174 1.12 4.58 -4.57
CA THR A 174 1.44 3.20 -4.14
C THR A 174 0.35 2.22 -4.53
N PHE A 175 -0.92 2.55 -4.30
CA PHE A 175 -2.07 1.71 -4.70
C PHE A 175 -2.22 1.57 -6.21
N MET A 176 -1.81 2.58 -6.98
CA MET A 176 -1.84 2.52 -8.44
C MET A 176 -0.78 1.56 -9.02
N PHE A 177 0.37 1.40 -8.33
CA PHE A 177 1.44 0.51 -8.77
C PHE A 177 1.29 -0.94 -8.30
N MET A 178 0.35 -1.23 -7.39
CA MET A 178 -0.01 -2.59 -6.96
C MET A 178 -1.14 -3.15 -7.81
#